data_AF-A0AAE9DAI8-F1
#
_entry.id   AF-A0AAE9DAI8-F1
#
_cell.length_a   1.000
_cell.length_b   1.000
_cell.length_c   1.000
_cell.angle_alpha   90.00
_cell.angle_beta   90.00
_cell.angle_gamma   90.00
#
_symmetry.space_group_name_H-M   'P 1'
#
loop_
_entity.id
_entity.type
_entity.pdbx_description
1 polymer ?
#
loop_
_entity_poly.entity_id
_entity_poly.type
_entity_poly.pdbx_seq_one_letter_code
_entity_poly.pdbx_strand_id
1 'polypeptide(L)'
;MISDVQLGICANILGIAMLMLVVLFHYLSANQKNKTDQIIYVMSSQPRATGVQPGPSFSPTTSPISQRNFRYEPARSGYTSPGGYSTYSTSTTADRVGCLTAVRMSAFAKLSRFTRRLVHIRQMDFEFALWQMLYLLIQPSKVYKNFIYRKRTKDQFARDDPAFLVLLSLSLLFSSIFYAYALGLSKTGFFTFFLWSVFVDCIAVGVVIATILWWVSNRFLRKVRDQDVEWGYCFDVHLNAFFPMLILLHVIVPILYPTLIDSPSFLSVFLGNTFWFLAACYYVYITFLGYTALPILHKTQYFLYPISFIFMFFVATLTAGWNISKTALYFYHSRAEPHKFAPQHNSL
;
A
#
# COMPACT_ATOMS: atom_id res chain seq x y z
N MET A 1 39.66 -7.89 -25.98
CA MET A 1 38.25 -8.21 -26.32
C MET A 1 37.87 -9.41 -25.47
N ILE A 2 36.86 -9.29 -24.61
CA ILE A 2 36.35 -10.42 -23.82
C ILE A 2 35.55 -11.30 -24.77
N SER A 3 35.90 -12.58 -24.86
CA SER A 3 35.17 -13.53 -25.71
C SER A 3 33.79 -13.82 -25.13
N ASP A 4 32.79 -14.06 -25.97
CA ASP A 4 31.41 -14.34 -25.54
C ASP A 4 31.33 -15.56 -24.60
N VAL A 5 32.26 -16.50 -24.74
CA VAL A 5 32.41 -17.67 -23.86
C VAL A 5 32.87 -17.26 -22.45
N GLN A 6 33.80 -16.31 -22.34
CA GLN A 6 34.23 -15.76 -21.05
C GLN A 6 33.12 -14.97 -20.37
N LEU A 7 32.29 -14.26 -21.14
CA LEU A 7 31.13 -13.54 -20.61
C LEU A 7 30.05 -14.50 -20.10
N GLY A 8 29.79 -15.60 -20.81
CA GLY A 8 28.84 -16.63 -20.37
C GLY A 8 29.28 -17.36 -19.09
N ILE A 9 30.58 -17.67 -18.96
CA ILE A 9 31.12 -18.29 -17.75
C ILE A 9 31.05 -17.31 -16.57
N CYS A 10 31.39 -16.04 -16.77
CA CYS A 10 31.25 -15.01 -15.73
C CYS A 10 29.78 -14.82 -15.30
N ALA A 11 28.84 -14.81 -16.23
CA ALA A 11 27.41 -14.67 -15.92
C ALA A 11 26.87 -15.85 -15.10
N ASN A 12 27.28 -17.08 -15.43
CA ASN A 12 26.88 -18.28 -14.68
C ASN A 12 27.49 -18.30 -13.27
N ILE A 13 28.77 -17.91 -13.13
CA ILE A 13 29.43 -17.81 -11.83
C ILE A 13 28.75 -16.72 -10.97
N LEU A 14 28.42 -15.58 -11.56
CA LEU A 14 27.72 -14.50 -10.86
C LEU A 14 26.31 -14.93 -10.43
N GLY A 15 25.58 -15.65 -11.29
CA GLY A 15 24.25 -16.18 -10.99
C GLY A 15 24.24 -17.20 -9.85
N ILE A 16 25.21 -18.13 -9.85
CA ILE A 16 25.38 -19.12 -8.78
C ILE A 16 25.79 -18.43 -7.46
N ALA A 17 26.72 -17.47 -7.51
CA ALA A 17 27.11 -16.69 -6.34
C ALA A 17 25.94 -15.91 -5.74
N MET A 18 25.08 -15.32 -6.59
CA MET A 18 23.91 -14.58 -6.15
C MET A 18 22.85 -15.50 -5.53
N LEU A 19 22.62 -16.69 -6.10
CA LEU A 19 21.73 -17.70 -5.55
C LEU A 19 22.20 -18.18 -4.17
N MET A 20 23.51 -18.45 -4.03
CA MET A 20 24.11 -18.85 -2.76
C MET A 20 24.02 -17.75 -1.69
N LEU A 21 24.16 -16.49 -2.08
CA LEU A 21 24.02 -15.35 -1.16
C LEU A 21 22.58 -15.19 -0.66
N VAL A 22 21.59 -15.42 -1.52
CA VAL A 22 20.16 -15.42 -1.13
C VAL A 22 19.85 -16.58 -0.17
N VAL A 23 20.37 -17.78 -0.45
CA VAL A 23 20.20 -18.95 0.44
C VAL A 23 20.88 -18.71 1.79
N LEU A 24 22.10 -18.16 1.79
CA LEU A 24 22.82 -17.79 3.00
C LEU A 24 22.08 -16.73 3.82
N PHE A 25 21.54 -15.69 3.17
CA PHE A 25 20.72 -14.68 3.82
C PHE A 25 19.47 -15.29 4.47
N HIS A 26 18.79 -16.22 3.78
CA HIS A 26 17.64 -16.93 4.34
C HIS A 26 18.02 -17.84 5.51
N TYR A 27 19.14 -18.55 5.44
CA TYR A 27 19.66 -19.37 6.53
C TYR A 27 20.01 -18.55 7.77
N LEU A 28 20.72 -17.43 7.60
CA LEU A 28 21.07 -16.52 8.69
C LEU A 28 19.82 -15.89 9.32
N SER A 29 18.85 -15.47 8.48
CA SER A 29 17.59 -14.93 8.94
C SER A 29 16.76 -15.96 9.72
N ALA A 30 16.73 -17.21 9.27
CA ALA A 30 16.07 -18.30 9.98
C ALA A 30 16.72 -18.61 11.34
N ASN A 31 18.05 -18.56 11.42
CA ASN A 31 18.76 -18.87 12.66
C ASN A 31 18.63 -17.75 13.72
N GLN A 32 18.51 -16.49 13.31
CA GLN A 32 18.21 -15.37 14.22
C GLN A 32 16.81 -15.50 14.86
N LYS A 33 15.84 -16.03 14.09
CA LYS A 33 14.47 -16.29 14.57
C LYS A 33 14.43 -17.36 15.67
N ASN A 34 15.17 -18.46 15.49
CA ASN A 34 15.28 -19.53 16.50
C ASN A 34 15.89 -19.04 17.82
N LYS A 35 16.87 -18.12 17.75
CA LYS A 35 17.49 -17.50 18.95
C LYS A 35 16.52 -16.60 19.70
N THR A 36 15.67 -15.87 18.98
CA THR A 36 14.68 -14.96 19.57
C THR A 36 13.54 -15.74 20.21
N ASP A 37 13.09 -16.82 19.58
CA ASP A 37 12.06 -17.70 20.12
C ASP A 37 12.54 -18.43 21.40
N GLN A 38 13.82 -18.85 21.46
CA GLN A 38 14.40 -19.40 22.70
C GLN A 38 14.43 -18.40 23.86
N ILE A 39 14.76 -17.13 23.59
CA ILE A 39 14.79 -16.07 24.64
C ILE A 39 13.39 -15.80 25.18
N ILE A 40 12.37 -15.79 24.31
CA ILE A 40 10.98 -15.55 24.70
C ILE A 40 10.44 -16.71 25.56
N TYR A 41 10.78 -17.96 25.24
CA TYR A 41 10.38 -19.11 26.06
C TYR A 41 10.97 -19.05 27.48
N VAL A 42 12.25 -18.69 27.63
CA VAL A 42 12.91 -18.59 28.94
C VAL A 42 12.34 -17.43 29.79
N MET A 43 11.90 -16.32 29.17
CA MET A 43 11.22 -15.23 29.88
C MET A 43 9.78 -15.58 30.30
N SER A 44 9.13 -16.53 29.63
CA SER A 44 7.74 -16.93 29.94
C SER A 44 7.62 -17.96 31.09
N SER A 45 8.73 -18.57 31.52
CA SER A 45 8.75 -19.63 32.54
C SER A 45 8.94 -19.17 33.99
N GLN A 46 8.86 -17.87 34.30
CA GLN A 46 8.87 -17.41 35.70
C GLN A 46 7.44 -17.32 36.30
N PRO A 47 7.15 -17.97 37.44
CA PRO A 47 5.81 -17.96 38.04
C PRO A 47 5.50 -16.63 38.74
N ARG A 48 4.32 -16.07 38.45
CA ARG A 48 3.78 -14.83 39.04
C ARG A 48 2.99 -15.18 40.30
N ALA A 49 3.41 -14.68 41.46
CA ALA A 49 2.77 -14.89 42.74
C ALA A 49 1.38 -14.21 42.83
N THR A 50 0.36 -14.95 43.25
CA THR A 50 -1.00 -14.45 43.53
C THR A 50 -1.15 -14.15 45.02
N GLY A 51 -1.28 -12.87 45.37
CA GLY A 51 -1.60 -12.43 46.73
C GLY A 51 -3.11 -12.31 46.95
N VAL A 52 -3.64 -13.05 47.92
CA VAL A 52 -5.02 -13.02 48.42
C VAL A 52 -5.12 -12.02 49.58
N GLN A 53 -6.20 -11.25 49.66
CA GLN A 53 -6.56 -10.37 50.79
C GLN A 53 -7.94 -10.80 51.35
N PRO A 54 -8.13 -10.91 52.68
CA PRO A 54 -9.40 -11.34 53.28
C PRO A 54 -10.30 -10.16 53.71
N GLY A 55 -11.62 -10.26 53.50
CA GLY A 55 -12.64 -9.35 54.04
C GLY A 55 -13.47 -10.02 55.14
N PRO A 56 -13.98 -9.28 56.15
CA PRO A 56 -14.59 -9.87 57.33
C PRO A 56 -16.09 -10.20 57.16
N SER A 57 -16.50 -11.22 57.92
CA SER A 57 -17.83 -11.80 58.07
C SER A 57 -18.75 -11.02 59.00
N PHE A 58 -20.04 -10.88 58.65
CA PHE A 58 -21.12 -10.54 59.59
C PHE A 58 -22.34 -11.45 59.38
N SER A 59 -22.85 -11.95 60.51
CA SER A 59 -23.98 -12.88 60.67
C SER A 59 -25.33 -12.15 60.81
N PRO A 60 -26.48 -12.84 60.65
CA PRO A 60 -27.79 -12.22 60.42
C PRO A 60 -28.59 -12.00 61.72
N THR A 61 -29.47 -10.99 61.71
CA THR A 61 -30.46 -10.78 62.78
C THR A 61 -31.86 -10.59 62.19
N THR A 62 -32.77 -11.44 62.62
CA THR A 62 -34.21 -11.49 62.29
C THR A 62 -35.04 -10.79 63.38
N SER A 63 -36.02 -9.96 62.99
CA SER A 63 -37.29 -9.73 63.71
C SER A 63 -38.24 -8.80 62.93
N PRO A 64 -39.57 -8.82 63.18
CA PRO A 64 -40.56 -8.87 62.10
C PRO A 64 -41.64 -7.75 62.08
N ILE A 65 -42.49 -7.78 61.04
CA ILE A 65 -43.85 -7.22 60.90
C ILE A 65 -44.01 -5.69 60.75
N SER A 66 -44.52 -5.27 59.59
CA SER A 66 -45.78 -4.51 59.46
C SER A 66 -46.17 -4.36 57.99
N GLN A 67 -47.32 -4.94 57.63
CA GLN A 67 -47.98 -4.78 56.34
C GLN A 67 -48.52 -3.35 56.20
N ARG A 68 -48.08 -2.62 55.17
CA ARG A 68 -48.90 -1.58 54.54
C ARG A 68 -48.80 -1.68 53.03
N ASN A 69 -49.93 -2.04 52.43
CA ASN A 69 -50.17 -2.04 51.01
C ASN A 69 -50.01 -0.62 50.45
N PHE A 70 -48.96 -0.39 49.67
CA PHE A 70 -48.90 0.68 48.70
C PHE A 70 -48.71 0.07 47.31
N ARG A 71 -49.72 0.28 46.48
CA ARG A 71 -49.77 -0.14 45.08
C ARG A 71 -48.81 0.77 44.30
N TYR A 72 -47.68 0.22 43.86
CA TYR A 72 -46.76 0.87 42.92
C TYR A 72 -46.50 -0.12 41.79
N GLU A 73 -46.91 0.25 40.58
CA GLU A 73 -46.57 -0.45 39.34
C GLU A 73 -45.06 -0.35 39.08
N PRO A 74 -44.32 -1.46 38.93
CA PRO A 74 -42.94 -1.38 38.51
C PRO A 74 -42.85 -1.41 36.97
N ALA A 75 -42.28 -0.35 36.41
CA ALA A 75 -41.71 -0.35 35.07
C ALA A 75 -40.72 -1.52 34.95
N ARG A 76 -41.10 -2.51 34.15
CA ARG A 76 -40.35 -3.76 33.97
C ARG A 76 -39.13 -3.48 33.08
N SER A 77 -37.99 -3.17 33.72
CA SER A 77 -36.66 -3.30 33.14
C SER A 77 -36.42 -4.78 32.82
N GLY A 78 -36.54 -5.14 31.55
CA GLY A 78 -36.34 -6.50 31.06
C GLY A 78 -34.87 -6.82 30.92
N TYR A 79 -34.28 -7.45 31.94
CA TYR A 79 -33.08 -8.28 31.72
C TYR A 79 -33.55 -9.60 31.11
N THR A 80 -33.37 -9.74 29.79
CA THR A 80 -33.59 -11.02 29.08
C THR A 80 -32.43 -11.98 29.32
N SER A 81 -32.77 -13.19 29.75
CA SER A 81 -31.88 -14.34 29.92
C SER A 81 -31.25 -14.79 28.59
N PRO A 82 -30.02 -15.35 28.58
CA PRO A 82 -29.39 -15.86 27.36
C PRO A 82 -29.90 -17.27 27.05
N GLY A 83 -30.56 -17.46 25.91
CA GLY A 83 -31.00 -18.79 25.48
C GLY A 83 -32.08 -18.88 24.38
N GLY A 84 -32.43 -17.79 23.69
CA GLY A 84 -33.45 -17.82 22.62
C GLY A 84 -32.83 -17.79 21.22
N TYR A 85 -33.09 -18.81 20.41
CA TYR A 85 -32.81 -18.83 18.98
C TYR A 85 -33.70 -17.81 18.26
N SER A 86 -33.11 -16.92 17.46
CA SER A 86 -33.84 -15.87 16.73
C SER A 86 -34.56 -16.44 15.51
N THR A 87 -35.89 -16.38 15.52
CA THR A 87 -36.77 -16.70 14.39
C THR A 87 -36.69 -15.58 13.34
N TYR A 88 -36.36 -15.92 12.08
CA TYR A 88 -36.39 -14.97 10.97
C TYR A 88 -37.84 -14.51 10.71
N SER A 89 -38.11 -13.23 10.94
CA SER A 89 -39.37 -12.59 10.52
C SER A 89 -39.14 -11.87 9.20
N THR A 90 -39.77 -12.37 8.13
CA THR A 90 -39.83 -11.74 6.82
C THR A 90 -40.97 -10.73 6.84
N SER A 91 -40.67 -9.44 6.95
CA SER A 91 -41.67 -8.40 6.70
C SER A 91 -41.01 -7.11 6.21
N THR A 92 -41.30 -6.82 4.95
CA THR A 92 -41.14 -5.56 4.23
C THR A 92 -41.80 -4.40 4.98
N THR A 93 -40.99 -3.56 5.64
CA THR A 93 -41.33 -2.15 5.91
C THR A 93 -40.05 -1.40 6.24
N ALA A 94 -39.74 -0.41 5.40
CA ALA A 94 -38.73 0.60 5.64
C ALA A 94 -39.07 1.43 6.90
N ASP A 95 -38.06 2.08 7.46
CA ASP A 95 -38.11 3.04 8.57
C ASP A 95 -38.23 2.49 9.99
N ARG A 96 -37.12 1.91 10.51
CA ARG A 96 -36.62 2.19 11.88
C ARG A 96 -35.10 2.09 11.94
N VAL A 97 -34.45 3.22 12.20
CA VAL A 97 -33.01 3.36 12.43
C VAL A 97 -32.64 2.66 13.75
N GLY A 98 -32.03 1.49 13.66
CA GLY A 98 -31.41 0.78 14.78
C GLY A 98 -29.92 1.11 14.89
N CYS A 99 -29.49 1.44 16.11
CA CYS A 99 -28.13 1.86 16.50
C CYS A 99 -27.02 0.81 16.30
N LEU A 100 -27.30 -0.38 15.73
CA LEU A 100 -26.31 -1.45 15.53
C LEU A 100 -26.31 -2.08 14.14
N THR A 101 -26.80 -1.37 13.13
CA THR A 101 -26.35 -1.63 11.75
C THR A 101 -25.11 -0.78 11.53
N ALA A 102 -23.93 -1.41 11.52
CA ALA A 102 -22.81 -0.88 10.76
C ALA A 102 -23.32 -0.70 9.33
N VAL A 103 -23.84 0.49 9.01
CA VAL A 103 -24.19 0.88 7.65
C VAL A 103 -22.87 0.77 6.91
N ARG A 104 -22.68 -0.37 6.24
CA ARG A 104 -21.53 -0.60 5.38
C ARG A 104 -21.65 0.45 4.29
N MET A 105 -21.02 1.59 4.53
CA MET A 105 -21.07 2.76 3.67
C MET A 105 -20.78 2.28 2.25
N SER A 106 -21.70 2.56 1.31
CA SER A 106 -21.49 2.30 -0.11
C SER A 106 -20.13 2.87 -0.53
N ALA A 107 -19.43 2.20 -1.46
CA ALA A 107 -18.16 2.69 -1.99
C ALA A 107 -18.27 4.14 -2.50
N PHE A 108 -19.42 4.49 -3.08
CA PHE A 108 -19.73 5.87 -3.49
C PHE A 108 -19.86 6.83 -2.29
N ALA A 109 -20.43 6.38 -1.18
CA ALA A 109 -20.55 7.17 0.05
C ALA A 109 -19.20 7.34 0.78
N LYS A 110 -18.27 6.39 0.63
CA LYS A 110 -16.88 6.52 1.08
C LYS A 110 -16.10 7.49 0.19
N LEU A 111 -16.25 7.36 -1.13
CA LEU A 111 -15.63 8.27 -2.10
C LEU A 111 -16.14 9.70 -1.94
N SER A 112 -17.44 9.91 -1.80
CA SER A 112 -18.03 11.25 -1.63
C SER A 112 -17.59 11.92 -0.32
N ARG A 113 -17.39 11.14 0.76
CA ARG A 113 -16.76 11.65 1.99
C ARG A 113 -15.30 12.01 1.79
N PHE A 114 -14.54 11.19 1.05
CA PHE A 114 -13.13 11.44 0.74
C PHE A 114 -12.95 12.69 -0.14
N THR A 115 -13.78 12.84 -1.19
CA THR A 115 -13.75 14.02 -2.06
C THR A 115 -14.21 15.29 -1.34
N ARG A 116 -15.20 15.20 -0.45
CA ARG A 116 -15.57 16.34 0.41
C ARG A 116 -14.43 16.79 1.34
N ARG A 117 -13.61 15.83 1.82
CA ARG A 117 -12.41 16.12 2.63
C ARG A 117 -11.28 16.73 1.80
N LEU A 118 -11.15 16.41 0.51
CA LEU A 118 -10.17 17.07 -0.40
C LEU A 118 -10.37 18.59 -0.48
N VAL A 119 -11.60 19.07 -0.30
CA VAL A 119 -11.94 20.50 -0.36
C VAL A 119 -11.61 21.24 0.97
N HIS A 120 -11.46 20.52 2.08
CA HIS A 120 -11.18 21.11 3.40
C HIS A 120 -9.68 21.08 3.74
N ILE A 121 -8.91 21.96 3.09
CA ILE A 121 -7.43 22.02 3.18
C ILE A 121 -6.92 22.21 4.62
N ARG A 122 -7.65 22.95 5.47
CA ARG A 122 -7.20 23.25 6.85
C ARG A 122 -7.25 22.06 7.82
N GLN A 123 -7.92 20.97 7.46
CA GLN A 123 -8.06 19.78 8.31
C GLN A 123 -7.10 18.65 7.89
N MET A 124 -6.15 18.94 6.98
CA MET A 124 -5.21 17.95 6.45
C MET A 124 -3.89 17.95 7.24
N ASP A 125 -3.48 16.78 7.71
CA ASP A 125 -2.22 16.58 8.45
C ASP A 125 -1.01 16.51 7.50
N PHE A 126 -0.64 17.65 6.90
CA PHE A 126 0.45 17.73 5.92
C PHE A 126 1.82 17.33 6.46
N GLU A 127 2.12 17.67 7.72
CA GLU A 127 3.42 17.35 8.34
C GLU A 127 3.63 15.83 8.41
N PHE A 128 2.63 15.10 8.90
CA PHE A 128 2.66 13.64 8.96
C PHE A 128 2.80 13.03 7.57
N ALA A 129 2.06 13.56 6.59
CA ALA A 129 2.10 13.08 5.22
C ALA A 129 3.46 13.34 4.53
N LEU A 130 4.11 14.48 4.79
CA LEU A 130 5.46 14.79 4.32
C LEU A 130 6.51 13.84 4.91
N TRP A 131 6.48 13.62 6.24
CA TRP A 131 7.37 12.66 6.89
C TRP A 131 7.19 11.26 6.32
N GLN A 132 5.95 10.88 6.05
CA GLN A 132 5.65 9.60 5.45
C GLN A 132 6.22 9.47 4.03
N MET A 133 6.11 10.50 3.18
CA MET A 133 6.73 10.51 1.86
C MET A 133 8.25 10.44 1.93
N LEU A 134 8.88 11.19 2.84
CA LEU A 134 10.33 11.15 3.04
C LEU A 134 10.80 9.77 3.52
N TYR A 135 10.09 9.16 4.48
CA TYR A 135 10.43 7.83 4.96
C TYR A 135 10.20 6.75 3.90
N LEU A 136 9.29 6.93 2.93
CA LEU A 136 9.18 6.00 1.81
C LEU A 136 10.45 5.94 0.94
N LEU A 137 11.27 7.00 0.93
CA LEU A 137 12.53 7.03 0.19
C LEU A 137 13.70 6.51 1.03
N ILE A 138 13.78 6.93 2.29
CA ILE A 138 14.94 6.64 3.16
C ILE A 138 14.78 5.33 3.93
N GLN A 139 13.62 5.13 4.57
CA GLN A 139 13.39 4.00 5.47
C GLN A 139 11.91 3.59 5.48
N PRO A 140 11.46 2.84 4.47
CA PRO A 140 10.04 2.57 4.28
C PRO A 140 9.44 1.72 5.42
N SER A 141 10.25 0.90 6.10
CA SER A 141 9.80 0.10 7.25
C SER A 141 9.23 0.92 8.41
N LYS A 142 9.61 2.20 8.53
CA LYS A 142 9.02 3.09 9.55
C LYS A 142 7.57 3.44 9.23
N VAL A 143 7.25 3.71 7.96
CA VAL A 143 5.90 4.08 7.51
C VAL A 143 4.90 2.99 7.85
N TYR A 144 5.30 1.72 7.72
CA TYR A 144 4.42 0.58 7.96
C TYR A 144 4.06 0.34 9.44
N LYS A 145 4.87 0.83 10.38
CA LYS A 145 4.52 0.81 11.81
C LYS A 145 3.27 1.66 12.11
N ASN A 146 3.09 2.77 11.38
CA ASN A 146 1.94 3.67 11.54
C ASN A 146 0.60 3.03 11.16
N PHE A 147 0.61 2.00 10.30
CA PHE A 147 -0.61 1.26 9.94
C PHE A 147 -1.06 0.35 11.09
N ILE A 148 -0.10 -0.27 11.79
CA ILE A 148 -0.40 -1.09 12.98
C ILE A 148 -0.99 -0.21 14.08
N TYR A 149 -0.43 0.98 14.30
CA TYR A 149 -0.96 1.94 15.29
C TYR A 149 -2.39 2.39 14.96
N ARG A 150 -2.71 2.65 13.69
CA ARG A 150 -4.08 2.99 13.25
C ARG A 150 -5.06 1.84 13.44
N LYS A 151 -4.62 0.60 13.17
CA LYS A 151 -5.46 -0.58 13.45
C LYS A 151 -5.80 -0.70 14.94
N ARG A 152 -4.86 -0.40 15.84
CA ARG A 152 -5.12 -0.44 17.29
C ARG A 152 -6.05 0.67 17.79
N THR A 153 -6.13 1.80 17.10
CA THR A 153 -6.85 3.00 17.58
C THR A 153 -8.17 3.26 16.88
N LYS A 154 -8.27 2.93 15.58
CA LYS A 154 -9.45 3.20 14.72
C LYS A 154 -9.99 1.95 14.03
N ASP A 155 -9.43 0.79 14.33
CA ASP A 155 -9.77 -0.52 13.75
C ASP A 155 -9.73 -0.62 12.21
N GLN A 156 -8.98 0.27 11.55
CA GLN A 156 -8.85 0.30 10.09
C GLN A 156 -7.38 0.45 9.67
N PHE A 157 -7.04 -0.13 8.52
CA PHE A 157 -5.70 -0.02 7.93
C PHE A 157 -5.59 1.09 6.89
N ALA A 158 -6.66 1.39 6.15
CA ALA A 158 -6.67 2.46 5.16
C ALA A 158 -6.50 3.86 5.80
N ARG A 159 -5.95 4.80 5.04
CA ARG A 159 -5.90 6.22 5.37
C ARG A 159 -7.26 6.84 5.17
N ASP A 160 -7.62 7.70 6.12
CA ASP A 160 -8.83 8.49 6.11
C ASP A 160 -8.58 9.96 5.74
N ASP A 161 -7.31 10.34 5.67
CA ASP A 161 -6.81 11.68 5.41
C ASP A 161 -6.39 11.82 3.93
N PRO A 162 -6.86 12.85 3.23
CA PRO A 162 -6.50 13.09 1.83
C PRO A 162 -5.09 13.70 1.64
N ALA A 163 -4.39 14.06 2.73
CA ALA A 163 -3.15 14.82 2.70
C ALA A 163 -2.05 14.18 1.84
N PHE A 164 -1.88 12.86 1.95
CA PHE A 164 -0.88 12.12 1.16
C PHE A 164 -1.17 12.19 -0.34
N LEU A 165 -2.43 12.03 -0.76
CA LEU A 165 -2.82 12.09 -2.17
C LEU A 165 -2.62 13.50 -2.73
N VAL A 166 -2.93 14.54 -1.94
CA VAL A 166 -2.70 15.94 -2.31
C VAL A 166 -1.20 16.20 -2.51
N LEU A 167 -0.35 15.81 -1.57
CA LEU A 167 1.10 15.97 -1.70
C LEU A 167 1.68 15.15 -2.86
N LEU A 168 1.15 13.96 -3.11
CA LEU A 168 1.52 13.15 -4.27
C LEU A 168 1.13 13.84 -5.58
N SER A 169 -0.05 14.44 -5.64
CA SER A 169 -0.52 15.23 -6.80
C SER A 169 0.35 16.47 -7.03
N LEU A 170 0.77 17.14 -5.96
CA LEU A 170 1.73 18.24 -6.03
C LEU A 170 3.12 17.77 -6.51
N SER A 171 3.54 16.58 -6.08
CA SER A 171 4.80 15.97 -6.55
C SER A 171 4.73 15.63 -8.04
N LEU A 172 3.57 15.17 -8.53
CA LEU A 172 3.31 14.93 -9.95
C LEU A 172 3.28 16.23 -10.77
N LEU A 173 2.73 17.32 -10.21
CA LEU A 173 2.78 18.63 -10.83
C LEU A 173 4.23 19.10 -10.98
N PHE A 174 5.02 18.99 -9.91
CA PHE A 174 6.44 19.34 -9.93
C PHE A 174 7.22 18.46 -10.93
N SER A 175 6.96 17.16 -10.97
CA SER A 175 7.62 16.27 -11.92
C SER A 175 7.25 16.55 -13.39
N SER A 176 6.03 17.04 -13.63
CA SER A 176 5.57 17.43 -14.98
C SER A 176 6.39 18.59 -15.55
N ILE A 177 6.97 19.45 -14.70
CA ILE A 177 7.86 20.54 -15.14
C ILE A 177 9.13 19.96 -15.77
N PHE A 178 9.72 18.93 -15.19
CA PHE A 178 10.91 18.27 -15.75
C PHE A 178 10.60 17.59 -17.09
N TYR A 179 9.45 16.95 -17.22
CA TYR A 179 9.03 16.38 -18.51
C TYR A 179 8.77 17.45 -19.57
N ALA A 180 8.14 18.57 -19.20
CA ALA A 180 7.94 19.67 -20.12
C ALA A 180 9.25 20.28 -20.59
N TYR A 181 10.24 20.39 -19.71
CA TYR A 181 11.59 20.83 -20.08
C TYR A 181 12.30 19.80 -20.97
N ALA A 182 12.31 18.51 -20.57
CA ALA A 182 13.02 17.45 -21.28
C ALA A 182 12.47 17.20 -22.69
N LEU A 183 11.17 17.41 -22.91
CA LEU A 183 10.50 17.18 -24.19
C LEU A 183 10.18 18.47 -24.97
N GLY A 184 10.37 19.65 -24.39
CA GLY A 184 10.01 20.93 -25.04
C GLY A 184 8.51 21.08 -25.27
N LEU A 185 7.68 20.70 -24.27
CA LEU A 185 6.21 20.75 -24.38
C LEU A 185 5.68 22.19 -24.39
N SER A 186 4.62 22.43 -25.16
CA SER A 186 3.80 23.64 -25.04
C SER A 186 3.04 23.69 -23.71
N LYS A 187 2.48 24.85 -23.37
CA LYS A 187 1.64 25.02 -22.17
C LYS A 187 0.47 24.03 -22.14
N THR A 188 -0.18 23.80 -23.28
CA THR A 188 -1.29 22.83 -23.41
C THR A 188 -0.80 21.39 -23.26
N GLY A 189 0.36 21.06 -23.85
CA GLY A 189 1.00 19.76 -23.68
C GLY A 189 1.35 19.45 -22.22
N PHE A 190 1.87 20.45 -21.49
CA PHE A 190 2.15 20.33 -20.05
C PHE A 190 0.88 19.99 -19.24
N PHE A 191 -0.22 20.72 -19.42
CA PHE A 191 -1.46 20.43 -18.69
C PHE A 191 -2.05 19.07 -19.06
N THR A 192 -1.98 18.69 -20.33
CA THR A 192 -2.45 17.37 -20.81
C THR A 192 -1.63 16.25 -20.18
N PHE A 193 -0.30 16.38 -20.15
CA PHE A 193 0.60 15.43 -19.51
C PHE A 193 0.34 15.34 -17.99
N PHE A 194 0.21 16.48 -17.30
CA PHE A 194 -0.07 16.52 -15.87
C PHE A 194 -1.38 15.79 -15.52
N LEU A 195 -2.47 16.10 -16.23
CA LEU A 195 -3.76 15.45 -15.99
C LEU A 195 -3.70 13.95 -16.32
N TRP A 196 -3.02 13.56 -17.39
CA TRP A 196 -2.81 12.16 -17.72
C TRP A 196 -2.06 11.41 -16.61
N SER A 197 -0.95 11.98 -16.14
CA SER A 197 -0.12 11.37 -15.10
C SER A 197 -0.87 11.20 -13.77
N VAL A 198 -1.71 12.17 -13.40
CA VAL A 198 -2.55 12.07 -12.19
C VAL A 198 -3.68 11.06 -12.39
N PHE A 199 -4.53 11.22 -13.40
CA PHE A 199 -5.76 10.44 -13.50
C PHE A 199 -5.55 9.05 -14.09
N VAL A 200 -4.66 8.90 -15.06
CA VAL A 200 -4.42 7.62 -15.74
C VAL A 200 -3.33 6.84 -15.02
N ASP A 201 -2.13 7.41 -14.95
CA ASP A 201 -0.95 6.65 -14.48
C ASP A 201 -0.97 6.40 -12.97
N CYS A 202 -1.47 7.35 -12.18
CA CYS A 202 -1.58 7.20 -10.72
C CYS A 202 -2.94 6.59 -10.31
N ILE A 203 -4.06 7.24 -10.65
CA ILE A 203 -5.38 6.79 -10.16
C ILE A 203 -5.90 5.55 -10.89
N ALA A 204 -5.99 5.56 -12.22
CA ALA A 204 -6.62 4.45 -12.96
C ALA A 204 -5.80 3.16 -12.87
N VAL A 205 -4.49 3.22 -13.13
CA VAL A 205 -3.58 2.07 -12.93
C VAL A 205 -3.59 1.63 -11.47
N GLY A 206 -3.62 2.58 -10.52
CA GLY A 206 -3.71 2.28 -9.10
C GLY A 206 -4.96 1.52 -8.69
N VAL A 207 -6.13 1.87 -9.24
CA VAL A 207 -7.39 1.15 -9.02
C VAL A 207 -7.30 -0.29 -9.54
N VAL A 208 -6.70 -0.50 -10.72
CA VAL A 208 -6.50 -1.83 -11.30
C VAL A 208 -5.56 -2.67 -10.41
N ILE A 209 -4.40 -2.14 -10.06
CA ILE A 209 -3.42 -2.82 -9.22
C ILE A 209 -4.00 -3.13 -7.83
N ALA A 210 -4.66 -2.16 -7.20
CA ALA A 210 -5.30 -2.35 -5.90
C ALA A 210 -6.35 -3.46 -5.94
N THR A 211 -7.15 -3.53 -7.00
CA THR A 211 -8.18 -4.57 -7.17
C THR A 211 -7.57 -5.95 -7.36
N ILE A 212 -6.50 -6.07 -8.15
CA ILE A 212 -5.78 -7.35 -8.33
C ILE A 212 -5.15 -7.79 -7.00
N LEU A 213 -4.43 -6.90 -6.31
CA LEU A 213 -3.76 -7.25 -5.05
C LEU A 213 -4.78 -7.55 -3.93
N TRP A 214 -5.90 -6.83 -3.89
CA TRP A 214 -7.02 -7.11 -2.99
C TRP A 214 -7.62 -8.50 -3.23
N TRP A 215 -7.83 -8.86 -4.50
CA TRP A 215 -8.34 -10.17 -4.87
C TRP A 215 -7.35 -11.29 -4.51
N VAL A 216 -6.07 -11.16 -4.91
CA VAL A 216 -5.02 -12.14 -4.62
C VAL A 216 -4.85 -12.34 -3.11
N SER A 217 -4.79 -11.25 -2.35
CA SER A 217 -4.55 -11.29 -0.90
C SER A 217 -5.67 -11.99 -0.14
N ASN A 218 -6.92 -11.66 -0.44
CA ASN A 218 -8.07 -12.28 0.22
C ASN A 218 -8.31 -13.73 -0.24
N ARG A 219 -7.99 -14.05 -1.49
CA ARG A 219 -8.19 -15.41 -2.03
C ARG A 219 -7.13 -16.40 -1.58
N PHE A 220 -5.85 -16.01 -1.56
CA PHE A 220 -4.73 -16.96 -1.42
C PHE A 220 -3.88 -16.77 -0.16
N LEU A 221 -3.80 -15.55 0.37
CA LEU A 221 -2.80 -15.20 1.39
C LEU A 221 -3.41 -15.04 2.80
N ARG A 222 -4.73 -15.01 2.94
CA ARG A 222 -5.42 -14.77 4.21
C ARG A 222 -5.28 -15.97 5.16
N LYS A 223 -4.85 -15.71 6.40
CA LYS A 223 -4.73 -16.71 7.48
C LYS A 223 -6.02 -16.86 8.29
N VAL A 224 -6.72 -15.75 8.56
CA VAL A 224 -7.93 -15.71 9.39
C VAL A 224 -9.15 -15.38 8.52
N ARG A 225 -10.21 -16.17 8.60
CA ARG A 225 -11.41 -16.00 7.74
C ARG A 225 -12.32 -14.85 8.17
N ASP A 226 -12.19 -14.38 9.40
CA ASP A 226 -13.08 -13.39 10.01
C ASP A 226 -12.74 -11.95 9.61
N GLN A 227 -11.56 -11.71 9.03
CA GLN A 227 -11.13 -10.37 8.63
C GLN A 227 -10.54 -10.35 7.22
N ASP A 228 -11.11 -9.50 6.37
CA ASP A 228 -10.65 -9.24 5.01
C ASP A 228 -9.63 -8.10 4.95
N VAL A 229 -8.75 -8.16 3.94
CA VAL A 229 -7.91 -7.03 3.56
C VAL A 229 -8.80 -5.94 2.96
N GLU A 230 -8.70 -4.72 3.50
CA GLU A 230 -9.44 -3.56 3.03
C GLU A 230 -8.96 -3.13 1.63
N TRP A 231 -9.88 -2.92 0.68
CA TRP A 231 -9.50 -2.43 -0.66
C TRP A 231 -8.79 -1.07 -0.61
N GLY A 232 -9.24 -0.17 0.27
CA GLY A 232 -8.60 1.14 0.48
C GLY A 232 -7.15 1.03 0.94
N TYR A 233 -6.83 -0.01 1.73
CA TYR A 233 -5.45 -0.29 2.11
C TYR A 233 -4.61 -0.75 0.90
N CYS A 234 -5.15 -1.60 0.03
CA CYS A 234 -4.47 -2.01 -1.19
C CYS A 234 -4.14 -0.82 -2.11
N PHE A 235 -5.07 0.14 -2.20
CA PHE A 235 -4.86 1.39 -2.92
C PHE A 235 -3.80 2.28 -2.25
N ASP A 236 -3.82 2.41 -0.91
CA ASP A 236 -2.77 3.14 -0.19
C ASP A 236 -1.37 2.53 -0.38
N VAL A 237 -1.27 1.20 -0.41
CA VAL A 237 0.00 0.51 -0.68
C VAL A 237 0.49 0.84 -2.10
N HIS A 238 -0.40 0.89 -3.09
CA HIS A 238 -0.05 1.35 -4.43
C HIS A 238 0.47 2.80 -4.41
N LEU A 239 -0.26 3.73 -3.77
CA LEU A 239 0.17 5.13 -3.70
C LEU A 239 1.53 5.29 -3.00
N ASN A 240 1.80 4.48 -1.97
CA ASN A 240 3.09 4.46 -1.29
C ASN A 240 4.22 3.93 -2.17
N ALA A 241 3.97 2.87 -2.95
CA ALA A 241 4.95 2.28 -3.86
C ALA A 241 5.20 3.17 -5.09
N PHE A 242 4.17 3.88 -5.54
CA PHE A 242 4.22 4.80 -6.67
C PHE A 242 5.12 6.01 -6.39
N PHE A 243 5.16 6.54 -5.16
CA PHE A 243 5.96 7.73 -4.86
C PHE A 243 7.47 7.56 -5.09
N PRO A 244 8.17 6.53 -4.58
CA PRO A 244 9.57 6.29 -4.92
C PRO A 244 9.81 6.03 -6.41
N MET A 245 8.90 5.30 -7.07
CA MET A 245 8.94 5.07 -8.52
C MET A 245 8.85 6.41 -9.28
N LEU A 246 7.96 7.32 -8.86
CA LEU A 246 7.83 8.67 -9.40
C LEU A 246 9.15 9.45 -9.27
N ILE A 247 9.82 9.41 -8.13
CA ILE A 247 11.11 10.10 -7.98
C ILE A 247 12.15 9.57 -8.97
N LEU A 248 12.25 8.25 -9.14
CA LEU A 248 13.20 7.66 -10.07
C LEU A 248 12.84 7.95 -11.55
N LEU A 249 11.59 7.75 -11.94
CA LEU A 249 11.18 7.78 -13.35
C LEU A 249 10.64 9.13 -13.83
N HIS A 250 10.07 9.94 -12.94
CA HIS A 250 9.47 11.23 -13.29
C HIS A 250 10.31 12.44 -12.88
N VAL A 251 11.30 12.27 -11.99
CA VAL A 251 12.25 13.33 -11.65
C VAL A 251 13.62 13.03 -12.26
N ILE A 252 14.23 11.89 -11.92
CA ILE A 252 15.62 11.62 -12.32
C ILE A 252 15.75 11.32 -13.83
N VAL A 253 14.92 10.44 -14.39
CA VAL A 253 15.03 10.08 -15.82
C VAL A 253 14.87 11.29 -16.76
N PRO A 254 13.87 12.19 -16.61
CA PRO A 254 13.75 13.36 -17.47
C PRO A 254 14.92 14.34 -17.34
N ILE A 255 15.52 14.48 -16.15
CA ILE A 255 16.72 15.31 -15.95
C ILE A 255 17.93 14.73 -16.71
N LEU A 256 18.10 13.40 -16.66
CA LEU A 256 19.19 12.71 -17.35
C LEU A 256 18.93 12.54 -18.85
N TYR A 257 17.70 12.77 -19.31
CA TYR A 257 17.31 12.43 -20.67
C TYR A 257 18.07 13.23 -21.75
N PRO A 258 18.07 14.58 -21.73
CA PRO A 258 18.70 15.38 -22.78
C PRO A 258 20.22 15.18 -22.89
N THR A 259 20.88 14.79 -21.81
CA THR A 259 22.36 14.73 -21.75
C THR A 259 22.90 13.32 -21.91
N LEU A 260 22.24 12.32 -21.31
CA LEU A 260 22.82 10.99 -21.11
C LEU A 260 22.01 9.89 -21.78
N ILE A 261 20.67 10.00 -21.80
CA ILE A 261 19.79 8.94 -22.28
C ILE A 261 19.46 9.09 -23.77
N ASP A 262 19.53 10.29 -24.37
CA ASP A 262 19.17 10.44 -25.79
C ASP A 262 20.21 9.90 -26.79
N SER A 263 21.37 9.44 -26.33
CA SER A 263 22.39 8.85 -27.22
C SER A 263 22.07 7.41 -27.67
N PRO A 264 22.59 6.93 -28.82
CA PRO A 264 22.48 5.54 -29.26
C PRO A 264 23.49 4.60 -28.56
N SER A 265 24.22 5.11 -27.56
CA SER A 265 25.28 4.36 -26.88
C SER A 265 24.72 3.25 -25.99
N PHE A 266 25.49 2.17 -25.81
CA PHE A 266 25.17 1.13 -24.83
C PHE A 266 25.02 1.71 -23.41
N LEU A 267 25.84 2.71 -23.05
CA LEU A 267 25.77 3.36 -21.74
C LEU A 267 24.40 4.02 -21.50
N SER A 268 23.83 4.66 -22.52
CA SER A 268 22.47 5.23 -22.45
C SER A 268 21.41 4.15 -22.20
N VAL A 269 21.46 3.04 -22.95
CA VAL A 269 20.55 1.91 -22.79
C VAL A 269 20.68 1.31 -21.39
N PHE A 270 21.92 1.09 -20.93
CA PHE A 270 22.21 0.53 -19.62
C PHE A 270 21.68 1.42 -18.50
N LEU A 271 22.00 2.72 -18.51
CA LEU A 271 21.56 3.66 -17.48
C LEU A 271 20.04 3.83 -17.48
N GLY A 272 19.42 4.04 -18.66
CA GLY A 272 17.98 4.16 -18.78
C GLY A 272 17.25 2.94 -18.24
N ASN A 273 17.64 1.75 -18.68
CA ASN A 273 17.01 0.49 -18.24
C ASN A 273 17.29 0.20 -16.76
N THR A 274 18.43 0.64 -16.22
CA THR A 274 18.75 0.49 -14.79
C THR A 274 17.79 1.30 -13.92
N PHE A 275 17.44 2.54 -14.31
CA PHE A 275 16.44 3.33 -13.57
C PHE A 275 15.05 2.67 -13.60
N TRP A 276 14.63 2.12 -14.75
CA TRP A 276 13.38 1.35 -14.84
C TRP A 276 13.41 0.09 -13.97
N PHE A 277 14.50 -0.66 -14.01
CA PHE A 277 14.68 -1.86 -13.19
C PHE A 277 14.64 -1.52 -11.69
N LEU A 278 15.39 -0.49 -11.25
CA LEU A 278 15.41 -0.04 -9.86
C LEU A 278 14.03 0.46 -9.40
N ALA A 279 13.35 1.26 -10.22
CA ALA A 279 12.02 1.76 -9.89
C ALA A 279 10.99 0.63 -9.76
N ALA A 280 11.01 -0.34 -10.67
CA ALA A 280 10.12 -1.50 -10.61
C ALA A 280 10.44 -2.40 -9.39
N CYS A 281 11.72 -2.65 -9.10
CA CYS A 281 12.12 -3.39 -7.89
C CYS A 281 11.69 -2.69 -6.61
N TYR A 282 11.88 -1.37 -6.53
CA TYR A 282 11.48 -0.58 -5.37
C TYR A 282 9.97 -0.61 -5.18
N TYR A 283 9.19 -0.46 -6.25
CA TYR A 283 7.73 -0.55 -6.21
C TYR A 283 7.27 -1.91 -5.67
N VAL A 284 7.86 -3.02 -6.14
CA VAL A 284 7.54 -4.37 -5.65
C VAL A 284 7.95 -4.54 -4.19
N TYR A 285 9.10 -4.02 -3.79
CA TYR A 285 9.58 -4.08 -2.41
C TYR A 285 8.65 -3.33 -1.43
N ILE A 286 8.23 -2.11 -1.76
CA ILE A 286 7.28 -1.33 -0.96
C ILE A 286 5.93 -2.04 -0.88
N THR A 287 5.47 -2.61 -2.00
CA THR A 287 4.25 -3.42 -2.03
C THR A 287 4.35 -4.60 -1.04
N PHE A 288 5.43 -5.37 -1.11
CA PHE A 288 5.70 -6.47 -0.18
C PHE A 288 5.72 -6.04 1.29
N LEU A 289 6.38 -4.91 1.58
CA LEU A 289 6.50 -4.38 2.94
C LEU A 289 5.13 -3.95 3.51
N GLY A 290 4.25 -3.43 2.66
CA GLY A 290 2.85 -3.19 2.99
C GLY A 290 2.15 -4.46 3.43
N TYR A 291 2.02 -5.44 2.55
CA TYR A 291 1.26 -6.65 2.90
C TYR A 291 1.88 -7.45 4.05
N THR A 292 3.19 -7.35 4.28
CA THR A 292 3.86 -7.99 5.44
C THR A 292 3.53 -7.31 6.77
N ALA A 293 3.13 -6.03 6.77
CA ALA A 293 2.68 -5.34 7.97
C ALA A 293 1.31 -5.79 8.48
N LEU A 294 0.55 -6.53 7.66
CA LEU A 294 -0.77 -7.05 8.00
C LEU A 294 -0.66 -8.42 8.70
N PRO A 295 -1.02 -8.53 9.99
CA PRO A 295 -0.92 -9.80 10.73
C PRO A 295 -1.92 -10.87 10.27
N ILE A 296 -2.91 -10.48 9.46
CA ILE A 296 -3.95 -11.35 8.92
C ILE A 296 -3.47 -12.18 7.71
N LEU A 297 -2.32 -11.84 7.13
CA LEU A 297 -1.76 -12.49 5.96
C LEU A 297 -0.65 -13.47 6.34
N HIS A 298 -0.53 -14.55 5.58
CA HIS A 298 0.58 -15.49 5.62
C HIS A 298 1.21 -15.61 4.23
N LYS A 299 2.44 -16.11 4.16
CA LYS A 299 3.18 -16.31 2.90
C LYS A 299 3.31 -15.04 2.03
N THR A 300 3.51 -13.88 2.65
CA THR A 300 3.62 -12.59 1.93
C THR A 300 4.83 -12.52 1.01
N GLN A 301 5.80 -13.45 1.14
CA GLN A 301 6.95 -13.55 0.21
C GLN A 301 6.56 -13.70 -1.26
N TYR A 302 5.33 -14.17 -1.57
CA TYR A 302 4.86 -14.24 -2.96
C TYR A 302 4.79 -12.88 -3.65
N PHE A 303 4.66 -11.78 -2.90
CA PHE A 303 4.71 -10.43 -3.48
C PHE A 303 6.10 -10.06 -4.02
N LEU A 304 7.17 -10.79 -3.69
CA LEU A 304 8.52 -10.55 -4.22
C LEU A 304 8.80 -11.29 -5.54
N TYR A 305 8.00 -12.30 -5.91
CA TYR A 305 8.22 -13.08 -7.13
C TYR A 305 8.27 -12.26 -8.44
N PRO A 306 7.51 -11.16 -8.60
CA PRO A 306 7.65 -10.28 -9.76
C PRO A 306 9.07 -9.76 -10.01
N ILE A 307 9.92 -9.64 -8.98
CA ILE A 307 11.31 -9.15 -9.12
C ILE A 307 12.11 -10.03 -10.07
N SER A 308 11.93 -11.36 -10.02
CA SER A 308 12.62 -12.29 -10.92
C SER A 308 12.24 -12.04 -12.37
N PHE A 309 10.96 -11.82 -12.66
CA PHE A 309 10.49 -11.50 -14.01
C PHE A 309 10.98 -10.13 -14.47
N ILE A 310 11.00 -9.13 -13.58
CA ILE A 310 11.55 -7.80 -13.85
C ILE A 310 13.05 -7.87 -14.18
N PHE A 311 13.81 -8.73 -13.50
CA PHE A 311 15.23 -8.95 -13.79
C PHE A 311 15.44 -9.61 -15.16
N MET A 312 14.67 -10.65 -15.50
CA MET A 312 14.73 -11.25 -16.83
C MET A 312 14.39 -10.24 -17.92
N PHE A 313 13.37 -9.41 -17.70
CA PHE A 313 12.99 -8.35 -18.63
C PHE A 313 14.09 -7.31 -18.79
N PHE A 314 14.76 -6.91 -17.71
CA PHE A 314 15.91 -6.01 -17.75
C PHE A 314 17.07 -6.58 -18.59
N VAL A 315 17.43 -7.85 -18.39
CA VAL A 315 18.48 -8.50 -19.20
C VAL A 315 18.06 -8.59 -20.68
N ALA A 316 16.79 -8.90 -20.95
CA ALA A 316 16.26 -8.95 -22.31
C ALA A 316 16.32 -7.58 -23.01
N THR A 317 15.96 -6.49 -22.33
CA THR A 317 16.02 -5.15 -22.93
C THR A 317 17.46 -4.66 -23.12
N LEU A 318 18.39 -5.02 -22.24
CA LEU A 318 19.82 -4.75 -22.44
C LEU A 318 20.40 -5.48 -23.65
N THR A 319 20.13 -6.78 -23.77
CA THR A 319 20.64 -7.62 -24.87
C THR A 319 20.03 -7.25 -26.22
N ALA A 320 18.76 -6.82 -26.23
CA ALA A 320 18.10 -6.29 -27.42
C ALA A 320 18.54 -4.86 -27.80
N GLY A 321 19.32 -4.17 -26.96
CA GLY A 321 19.69 -2.77 -27.18
C GLY A 321 18.50 -1.81 -27.07
N TRP A 322 17.39 -2.23 -26.45
CA TRP A 322 16.18 -1.43 -26.36
C TRP A 322 16.23 -0.50 -25.14
N ASN A 323 16.20 0.82 -25.39
CA ASN A 323 16.12 1.84 -24.35
C ASN A 323 14.66 2.15 -23.98
N ILE A 324 14.22 1.66 -22.82
CA ILE A 324 12.84 1.83 -22.33
C ILE A 324 12.52 3.31 -22.09
N SER A 325 13.46 4.08 -21.55
CA SER A 325 13.26 5.50 -21.26
C SER A 325 12.99 6.30 -22.53
N LYS A 326 13.71 6.04 -23.62
CA LYS A 326 13.42 6.67 -24.93
C LYS A 326 12.01 6.36 -25.41
N THR A 327 11.60 5.10 -25.37
CA THR A 327 10.25 4.70 -25.80
C THR A 327 9.17 5.32 -24.92
N ALA A 328 9.38 5.38 -23.60
CA ALA A 328 8.45 6.01 -22.67
C ALA A 328 8.32 7.52 -22.93
N LEU A 329 9.43 8.24 -23.09
CA LEU A 329 9.40 9.67 -23.38
C LEU A 329 8.76 9.98 -24.74
N TYR A 330 9.04 9.18 -25.77
CA TYR A 330 8.36 9.30 -27.06
C TYR A 330 6.86 9.07 -26.94
N PHE A 331 6.45 8.04 -26.20
CA PHE A 331 5.04 7.77 -25.92
C PHE A 331 4.37 8.96 -25.23
N TYR A 332 4.97 9.50 -24.17
CA TYR A 332 4.42 10.66 -23.46
C TYR A 332 4.35 11.92 -24.32
N HIS A 333 5.38 12.18 -25.14
CA HIS A 333 5.39 13.31 -26.06
C HIS A 333 4.26 13.19 -27.10
N SER A 334 4.04 12.00 -27.67
CA SER A 334 2.96 11.75 -28.64
C SER A 334 1.56 11.97 -28.05
N ARG A 335 1.38 11.67 -26.76
CA ARG A 335 0.09 11.85 -26.07
C ARG A 335 -0.15 13.29 -25.61
N ALA A 336 0.91 13.98 -25.19
CA ALA A 336 0.83 15.38 -24.78
C ALA A 336 0.56 16.29 -25.98
N GLU A 337 1.17 16.01 -27.13
CA GLU A 337 1.07 16.85 -28.33
C GLU A 337 0.79 16.03 -29.60
N PRO A 338 -0.41 15.43 -29.72
CA PRO A 338 -0.74 14.56 -30.85
C PRO A 338 -0.68 15.28 -32.20
N HIS A 339 -0.92 16.61 -32.21
CA HIS A 339 -0.89 17.43 -33.42
C HIS A 339 0.50 17.55 -34.05
N LYS A 340 1.61 17.35 -33.30
CA LYS A 340 2.97 17.33 -33.85
C LYS A 340 3.31 16.02 -34.58
N PHE A 341 2.52 14.98 -34.35
CA PHE A 341 2.73 13.62 -34.90
C PHE A 341 1.62 13.18 -35.85
N ALA A 342 0.60 14.01 -36.05
CA ALA A 342 -0.42 13.77 -37.06
C ALA A 342 0.22 13.94 -38.45
N PRO A 343 -0.01 13.02 -39.40
CA PRO A 343 0.41 13.24 -40.78
C PRO A 343 -0.25 14.54 -41.27
N GLN A 344 0.57 15.49 -41.74
CA GLN A 344 0.04 16.67 -42.42
C GLN A 344 -0.68 16.19 -43.68
N HIS A 345 -2.00 16.09 -43.60
CA HIS A 345 -2.82 15.96 -44.79
C HIS A 345 -2.71 17.30 -45.52
N ASN A 346 -1.75 17.39 -46.44
CA ASN A 346 -1.67 18.50 -47.38
C ASN A 346 -2.99 18.51 -48.17
N SER A 347 -3.90 19.40 -47.79
CA SER A 347 -5.00 19.82 -48.63
C SER A 347 -4.40 20.64 -49.78
N LEU A 348 -4.22 19.98 -50.93
CA LEU A 348 -4.04 20.61 -52.23
C LEU A 348 -5.29 21.38 -52.65
#